data_AF-A0A1V6B5W2-F1
#
_entry.id   AF-A0A1V6B5W2-F1
#
_cell.length_a   1.000
_cell.length_b   1.000
_cell.length_c   1.000
_cell.angle_alpha   90.00
_cell.angle_beta   90.00
_cell.angle_gamma   90.00
#
_symmetry.space_group_name_H-M   'P 1'
#
loop_
_entity.id
_entity.type
_entity.pdbx_description
1 polymer ?
#
loop_
_entity_poly.entity_id
_entity_poly.type
_entity_poly.pdbx_seq_one_letter_code
_entity_poly.pdbx_strand_id
1 'polypeptide(L)'
;MEIIGIEFDGYFLPYEDDGTSTAHYRSFMIYCINNHFHQIIMMPELNRWFSLAQNDPVFGAAVKYNRVSGCNGIYYSTHYGTEQKIRNMYQIAEILQLDLFVHILED
;
A
#
# COMPACT_ATOMS: atom_id res chain seq x y z
N MET A 1 8.25 7.78 -16.66
CA MET A 1 8.22 7.60 -15.19
C MET A 1 7.98 6.13 -14.86
N GLU A 2 9.05 5.43 -14.55
CA GLU A 2 9.06 4.01 -14.15
C GLU A 2 9.47 3.93 -12.67
N ILE A 3 8.75 3.16 -11.85
CA ILE A 3 9.17 2.93 -10.46
C ILE A 3 10.04 1.68 -10.50
N ILE A 4 11.25 1.73 -9.93
CA ILE A 4 12.26 0.63 -9.98
C ILE A 4 12.51 -0.09 -8.64
N GLY A 5 12.11 0.52 -7.53
CA GLY A 5 12.01 -0.15 -6.24
C GLY A 5 11.44 0.75 -5.14
N ILE A 6 11.17 0.15 -3.99
CA ILE A 6 10.84 0.87 -2.74
C ILE A 6 11.83 0.48 -1.67
N GLU A 7 12.27 1.45 -0.88
CA GLU A 7 13.13 1.25 0.29
C GLU A 7 12.34 1.56 1.57
N PHE A 8 12.47 0.68 2.56
CA PHE A 8 11.88 0.81 3.90
C PHE A 8 12.96 0.66 4.95
N ASP A 9 13.21 1.70 5.75
CA ASP A 9 14.15 1.66 6.89
C ASP A 9 15.53 1.04 6.51
N GLY A 10 16.01 1.33 5.29
CA GLY A 10 17.27 0.80 4.73
C GLY A 10 17.17 -0.52 3.96
N TYR A 11 15.97 -1.13 3.84
CA TYR A 11 15.74 -2.36 3.08
C TYR A 11 15.12 -2.06 1.71
N PHE A 12 15.90 -2.29 0.66
CA PHE A 12 15.41 -2.18 -0.71
C PHE A 12 14.65 -3.43 -1.15
N LEU A 13 13.42 -3.23 -1.61
CA LEU A 13 12.62 -4.23 -2.30
C LEU A 13 12.66 -3.93 -3.80
N PRO A 14 13.52 -4.64 -4.58
CA PRO A 14 13.53 -4.52 -6.03
C PRO A 14 12.20 -5.02 -6.60
N TYR A 15 11.74 -4.39 -7.68
CA TYR A 15 10.56 -4.90 -8.38
C TYR A 15 10.94 -6.02 -9.33
N GLU A 16 10.27 -7.16 -9.18
CA GLU A 16 10.10 -8.12 -10.28
C GLU A 16 8.86 -7.67 -11.06
N ASP A 17 9.05 -7.24 -12.31
CA ASP A 17 7.95 -6.85 -13.18
C ASP A 17 7.10 -8.09 -13.51
N ASP A 18 6.03 -8.29 -12.75
CA ASP A 18 5.01 -9.31 -13.01
C ASP A 18 3.95 -8.82 -14.02
N GLY A 19 4.15 -7.65 -14.64
CA GLY A 19 3.23 -7.03 -15.58
C GLY A 19 2.06 -6.29 -14.91
N THR A 20 2.08 -6.09 -13.58
CA THR A 20 1.02 -5.34 -12.88
C THR A 20 1.53 -4.02 -12.28
N SER A 21 0.90 -2.90 -12.69
CA SER A 21 1.16 -1.53 -12.17
C SER A 21 0.75 -1.30 -10.70
N THR A 22 0.62 -2.39 -9.93
CA THR A 22 0.20 -2.40 -8.52
C THR A 22 1.21 -3.11 -7.61
N ALA A 23 2.23 -3.78 -8.15
CA ALA A 23 3.16 -4.61 -7.37
C ALA A 23 3.86 -3.84 -6.25
N HIS A 24 4.39 -2.64 -6.54
CA HIS A 24 5.02 -1.76 -5.53
C HIS A 24 4.09 -1.46 -4.34
N TYR A 25 2.84 -1.10 -4.64
CA TYR A 25 1.86 -0.76 -3.64
C TYR A 25 1.46 -1.99 -2.82
N ARG A 26 1.28 -3.15 -3.47
CA ARG A 26 1.00 -4.42 -2.79
C ARG A 26 2.14 -4.77 -1.82
N SER A 27 3.39 -4.70 -2.26
CA SER A 27 4.56 -5.00 -1.42
C SER A 27 4.63 -4.08 -0.20
N PHE A 28 4.43 -2.78 -0.38
CA PHE A 28 4.35 -1.84 0.72
C PHE A 28 3.23 -2.17 1.71
N MET A 29 2.02 -2.43 1.22
CA MET A 29 0.88 -2.72 2.09
C MET A 29 1.07 -4.04 2.85
N ILE A 30 1.66 -5.06 2.22
CA ILE A 30 2.03 -6.32 2.88
C ILE A 30 3.11 -6.08 3.95
N TYR A 31 4.13 -5.28 3.66
CA TYR A 31 5.14 -4.90 4.64
C TYR A 31 4.51 -4.21 5.86
N CYS A 32 3.63 -3.24 5.63
CA CYS A 32 2.90 -2.56 6.70
C CYS A 32 2.09 -3.56 7.54
N ILE A 33 1.35 -4.48 6.91
CA ILE A 33 0.53 -5.46 7.63
C ILE A 33 1.40 -6.42 8.44
N ASN A 34 2.50 -6.92 7.88
CA ASN A 34 3.34 -7.89 8.57
C ASN A 34 4.10 -7.30 9.76
N ASN A 35 4.50 -6.03 9.68
CA ASN A 35 5.35 -5.40 10.71
C ASN A 35 4.57 -4.47 11.65
N HIS A 36 3.42 -3.94 11.21
CA HIS A 36 2.66 -2.90 11.92
C HIS A 36 1.19 -3.27 12.15
N PHE A 37 0.84 -4.56 12.10
CA PHE A 37 -0.53 -5.06 12.29
C PHE A 37 -1.26 -4.40 13.48
N HIS A 38 -0.64 -4.40 14.66
CA HIS A 38 -1.24 -3.84 15.87
C HIS A 38 -1.48 -2.34 15.79
N GLN A 39 -0.59 -1.59 15.13
CA GLN A 39 -0.78 -0.15 14.93
C GLN A 39 -1.93 0.10 13.95
N ILE A 40 -1.98 -0.66 12.85
CA ILE A 40 -3.04 -0.58 11.84
C ILE A 40 -4.42 -0.76 12.45
N ILE A 41 -4.62 -1.75 13.32
CA ILE A 41 -5.93 -1.99 13.95
C ILE A 41 -6.32 -0.94 15.01
N MET A 42 -5.33 -0.26 15.61
CA MET A 42 -5.55 0.66 16.73
C MET A 42 -5.60 2.14 16.32
N MET A 43 -5.13 2.49 15.12
CA MET A 43 -5.05 3.87 14.64
C MET A 43 -6.17 4.20 13.65
N PRO A 44 -7.19 4.99 14.05
CA PRO A 44 -8.33 5.32 13.19
C PRO A 44 -7.95 5.99 11.87
N GLU A 45 -6.83 6.71 11.85
CA GLU A 45 -6.29 7.38 10.67
C GLU A 45 -6.00 6.40 9.54
N LEU A 46 -5.63 5.15 9.88
CA LEU A 46 -5.26 4.11 8.92
C LEU A 46 -6.47 3.38 8.30
N ASN A 47 -7.66 3.51 8.89
CA ASN A 47 -8.87 2.76 8.49
C ASN A 47 -9.36 3.05 7.06
N ARG A 48 -8.90 4.14 6.44
CA ARG A 48 -9.24 4.44 5.04
C ARG A 48 -8.41 3.64 4.03
N TRP A 49 -7.29 3.07 4.45
CA TRP A 49 -6.42 2.23 3.60
C TRP A 49 -6.47 0.76 3.98
N PHE A 50 -6.76 0.47 5.26
CA PHE A 50 -6.85 -0.87 5.81
C PHE A 50 -8.23 -1.12 6.43
N SER A 51 -8.79 -2.30 6.24
CA SER A 51 -10.04 -2.71 6.89
C SER A 51 -10.02 -4.19 7.22
N LEU A 52 -10.74 -4.59 8.26
CA LEU A 52 -11.01 -6.00 8.56
C LEU A 52 -12.19 -6.54 7.72
N ALA A 53 -12.93 -5.66 7.04
CA ALA A 53 -14.04 -6.03 6.18
C ALA A 53 -13.62 -6.02 4.70
N GLN A 54 -13.78 -7.15 4.02
CA GLN A 54 -13.42 -7.27 2.60
C GLN A 54 -14.20 -6.29 1.71
N ASN A 55 -15.46 -6.01 2.03
CA ASN A 55 -16.36 -5.18 1.22
C ASN A 55 -16.57 -3.78 1.82
N ASP A 56 -15.55 -3.25 2.49
CA ASP A 56 -15.63 -1.93 3.13
C ASP A 56 -15.90 -0.83 2.09
N PRO A 57 -17.02 -0.07 2.20
CA PRO A 57 -17.34 0.99 1.26
C PRO A 57 -16.31 2.13 1.26
N VAL A 58 -15.52 2.27 2.33
CA VAL A 58 -14.49 3.31 2.50
C VAL A 58 -13.34 3.15 1.49
N PHE A 59 -13.17 1.95 0.91
CA PHE A 59 -12.21 1.69 -0.18
C PHE A 59 -12.54 2.31 -1.54
N GLY A 60 -13.55 3.20 -1.61
CA GLY A 60 -13.83 4.03 -2.78
C GLY A 60 -14.68 3.36 -3.86
N ALA A 61 -15.65 2.54 -3.45
CA ALA A 61 -16.57 1.75 -4.29
C ALA A 61 -15.99 0.40 -4.77
N ALA A 62 -15.97 -0.55 -3.83
CA ALA A 62 -15.82 -1.99 -4.06
C ALA A 62 -16.77 -2.59 -5.13
N VAL A 63 -17.81 -1.85 -5.55
CA VAL A 63 -18.82 -2.31 -6.51
C VAL A 63 -18.38 -2.18 -7.97
N LYS A 64 -17.44 -1.28 -8.32
CA LYS A 64 -17.03 -1.09 -9.73
C LYS A 64 -15.79 -1.89 -10.14
N TYR A 65 -14.91 -2.27 -9.22
CA TYR A 65 -13.65 -2.95 -9.55
C TYR A 65 -13.24 -3.93 -8.44
N ASN A 66 -13.04 -5.21 -8.80
CA ASN A 66 -12.48 -6.24 -7.91
C ASN A 66 -11.02 -5.94 -7.57
N ARG A 67 -10.74 -5.15 -6.52
CA ARG A 67 -9.35 -4.79 -6.15
C ARG A 67 -9.08 -4.77 -4.66
N VAL A 68 -9.60 -5.77 -3.95
CA VAL A 68 -9.34 -5.98 -2.52
C VAL A 68 -8.31 -7.10 -2.38
N SER A 69 -7.12 -6.79 -1.85
CA SER A 69 -6.08 -7.77 -1.52
C SER A 69 -6.04 -7.97 0.00
N GLY A 70 -6.08 -9.22 0.46
CA GLY A 70 -6.05 -9.57 1.88
C GLY A 70 -4.67 -10.08 2.32
N CYS A 71 -4.25 -9.72 3.53
CA CYS A 71 -3.08 -10.28 4.23
C CYS A 71 -3.37 -10.28 5.74
N ASN A 72 -3.18 -11.41 6.44
CA ASN A 72 -3.46 -11.57 7.88
C ASN A 72 -4.89 -11.11 8.30
N GLY A 73 -5.89 -11.28 7.44
CA GLY A 73 -7.26 -10.83 7.69
C GLY A 73 -7.50 -9.32 7.54
N ILE A 74 -6.47 -8.54 7.21
CA ILE A 74 -6.57 -7.13 6.82
C ILE A 74 -6.64 -7.02 5.30
N TYR A 75 -7.57 -6.20 4.84
CA TYR A 75 -7.84 -5.90 3.45
C TYR A 75 -7.38 -4.50 3.10
N TYR A 76 -6.96 -4.30 1.85
CA TYR A 76 -6.68 -2.98 1.28
C TYR A 76 -7.00 -2.93 -0.21
N SER A 77 -7.17 -1.71 -0.73
CA SER A 77 -7.52 -1.46 -2.13
C SER A 77 -6.32 -1.08 -3.00
N THR A 78 -6.18 -1.73 -4.16
CA THR A 78 -5.19 -1.37 -5.19
C THR A 78 -5.77 -0.48 -6.30
N HIS A 79 -6.98 0.08 -6.12
CA HIS A 79 -7.77 0.73 -7.17
C HIS A 79 -7.26 2.10 -7.65
N TYR A 80 -6.17 2.63 -7.10
CA TYR A 80 -5.69 3.96 -7.46
C TYR A 80 -4.70 3.97 -8.64
N GLY A 81 -4.63 5.11 -9.33
CA GLY A 81 -3.55 5.40 -10.28
C GLY A 81 -2.20 5.46 -9.55
N THR A 82 -1.10 5.28 -10.29
CA THR A 82 0.26 5.19 -9.75
C THR A 82 0.62 6.37 -8.85
N GLU A 83 0.35 7.61 -9.26
CA GLU A 83 0.63 8.80 -8.45
C GLU A 83 -0.14 8.79 -7.12
N GLN A 84 -1.42 8.42 -7.14
CA GLN A 84 -2.23 8.39 -5.93
C GLN A 84 -1.81 7.24 -5.00
N LYS A 85 -1.36 6.10 -5.55
CA LYS A 85 -0.74 5.03 -4.76
C LYS A 85 0.50 5.53 -4.05
N ILE A 86 1.42 6.20 -4.75
CA ILE A 86 2.63 6.78 -4.16
C ILE A 86 2.26 7.76 -3.03
N ARG A 87 1.30 8.68 -3.27
CA ARG A 87 0.83 9.61 -2.23
C ARG A 87 0.28 8.88 -1.01
N ASN A 88 -0.53 7.86 -1.20
CA ASN A 88 -1.05 7.04 -0.10
C ASN A 88 0.08 6.35 0.66
N MET A 89 1.11 5.84 -0.04
CA MET A 89 2.25 5.19 0.59
C MET A 89 2.98 6.15 1.53
N TYR A 90 3.28 7.37 1.08
CA TYR A 90 3.90 8.39 1.93
C TYR A 90 3.04 8.78 3.12
N GLN A 91 1.72 8.91 2.97
CA GLN A 91 0.81 9.22 4.10
C GLN A 91 0.76 8.10 5.13
N ILE A 92 0.71 6.84 4.69
CA ILE A 92 0.74 5.68 5.57
C ILE A 92 2.10 5.59 6.27
N ALA A 93 3.19 5.80 5.54
CA ALA A 93 4.55 5.80 6.07
C ALA A 93 4.73 6.89 7.14
N GLU A 94 4.20 8.09 6.92
CA GLU A 94 4.22 9.17 7.91
C GLU A 94 3.50 8.78 9.21
N ILE A 95 2.30 8.18 9.11
CA ILE A 95 1.53 7.74 10.28
C ILE A 95 2.24 6.60 11.02
N LEU A 96 2.81 5.64 10.29
CA LEU A 96 3.55 4.51 10.84
C LEU A 96 5.00 4.84 11.24
N GLN A 97 5.44 6.08 11.00
CA GLN A 97 6.81 6.56 11.24
C GLN A 97 7.88 5.73 10.51
N LEU A 98 7.61 5.40 9.25
CA LEU A 98 8.51 4.65 8.37
C LEU A 98 9.33 5.59 7.49
N ASP A 99 10.61 5.29 7.33
CA ASP A 99 11.42 5.94 6.29
C ASP A 99 11.17 5.25 4.95
N LEU A 100 10.30 5.86 4.14
CA LEU A 100 9.92 5.36 2.82
C LEU A 100 10.62 6.18 1.74
N PHE A 101 11.35 5.50 0.86
CA PHE A 101 11.83 6.08 -0.39
C PHE A 101 11.29 5.30 -1.58
N VAL A 102 10.69 6.02 -2.54
CA VAL A 102 10.20 5.44 -3.80
C VAL A 102 11.21 5.77 -4.89
N HIS A 103 11.89 4.76 -5.43
CA HIS A 103 12.87 4.94 -6.50
C HIS A 103 12.15 5.04 -7.84
N ILE A 104 12.30 6.19 -8.49
CA ILE A 104 11.66 6.50 -9.76
C ILE A 104 12.76 6.77 -10.80
N LEU A 105 12.68 6.09 -11.93
CA LEU A 105 13.39 6.44 -13.14
C LEU A 105 12.58 7.53 -13.88
N GLU A 106 13.14 8.73 -13.90
CA GLU A 106 12.66 9.82 -14.76
C GLU A 106 13.39 9.72 -16.12
N ASP A 107 12.63 9.84 -17.21
CA ASP A 107 13.15 9.80 -18.58
C ASP A 107 13.97 11.06 -18.93
#